data_AF-A0A1Y6D388-F1
#
_entry.id   AF-A0A1Y6D388-F1
#
_cell.length_a   1.000
_cell.length_b   1.000
_cell.length_c   1.000
_cell.angle_alpha   90.00
_cell.angle_beta   90.00
_cell.angle_gamma   90.00
#
_symmetry.space_group_name_H-M   'P 1'
#
loop_
_entity.id
_entity.type
_entity.pdbx_description
1 polymer ?
#
loop_
_entity_poly.entity_id
_entity_poly.type
_entity_poly.pdbx_seq_one_letter_code
_entity_poly.pdbx_strand_id
1 'polypeptide(L)'
;MTEQQEPFDFDAWQRSLRPVWTGYPKSVEFTYKDRDGKKERRKVNVSKVLVSDRMNVYLYGYCQARQDYRTFAIHRIESKIRHDKKYYYPLEFQELLGVTDADIENAWGGWIDSDGTFIPFKDSAREASPAPTEGWKAADSKSGCLGMAALLLLPFVLVILWAGA
;
A
#
# COMPACT_ATOMS: atom_id res chain seq x y z
N MET A 1 38.52 24.21 2.16
CA MET A 1 37.19 24.32 2.80
C MET A 1 36.62 22.92 2.83
N THR A 2 36.78 22.21 3.95
CA THR A 2 36.17 20.90 4.16
C THR A 2 34.73 21.15 4.59
N GLU A 3 33.80 20.89 3.68
CA GLU A 3 32.37 20.82 3.97
C GLU A 3 32.17 19.76 5.06
N GLN A 4 31.80 20.21 6.26
CA GLN A 4 31.51 19.32 7.38
C GLN A 4 30.21 18.61 7.05
N GLN A 5 30.31 17.33 6.70
CA GLN A 5 29.15 16.51 6.44
C GLN A 5 28.44 16.25 7.78
N GLU A 6 27.23 16.80 7.93
CA GLU A 6 26.37 16.58 9.09
C GLU A 6 26.26 15.07 9.41
N PRO A 7 26.30 14.68 10.69
CA PRO A 7 26.21 13.28 11.07
C PRO A 7 24.89 12.68 10.58
N PHE A 8 24.97 11.47 10.00
CA PHE A 8 23.79 10.78 9.51
C PHE A 8 22.86 10.41 10.68
N ASP A 9 21.71 11.08 10.76
CA ASP A 9 20.64 10.76 11.71
C ASP A 9 19.80 9.58 11.18
N PHE A 10 20.07 8.40 11.72
CA PHE A 10 19.35 7.18 11.37
C PHE A 10 17.87 7.23 11.74
N ASP A 11 17.50 7.87 12.85
CA ASP A 11 16.12 7.90 13.32
C ASP A 11 15.29 8.85 12.47
N ALA A 12 15.83 10.02 12.13
CA ALA A 12 15.20 10.93 11.17
C ALA A 12 15.02 10.26 9.80
N TRP A 13 16.06 9.59 9.31
CA TRP A 13 15.97 8.82 8.06
C TRP A 13 14.92 7.71 8.12
N GLN A 14 14.85 6.96 9.22
CA GLN A 14 13.87 5.88 9.36
C GLN A 14 12.44 6.41 9.43
N ARG A 15 12.21 7.57 10.06
CA ARG A 15 10.91 8.24 10.11
C ARG A 15 10.49 8.85 8.77
N SER A 16 11.44 9.16 7.89
CA SER A 16 11.11 9.68 6.56
C SER A 16 10.59 8.58 5.62
N LEU A 17 10.83 7.31 5.91
CA LEU A 17 10.38 6.22 5.06
C LEU A 17 8.85 6.12 5.02
N ARG A 18 8.28 6.18 3.82
CA ARG A 18 6.84 6.03 3.57
C ARG A 18 6.53 4.61 3.10
N PRO A 19 5.54 3.91 3.69
CA PRO A 19 5.12 2.61 3.19
C PRO A 19 4.29 2.75 1.91
N VAL A 20 4.71 2.06 0.84
CA VAL A 20 3.93 1.94 -0.41
C VAL A 20 3.23 0.59 -0.51
N TRP A 21 3.65 -0.37 0.30
CA TRP A 21 2.95 -1.65 0.47
C TRP A 21 3.07 -2.13 1.91
N THR A 22 1.97 -2.67 2.44
CA THR A 22 1.92 -3.40 3.70
C THR A 22 1.00 -4.58 3.50
N GLY A 23 1.46 -5.77 3.89
CA GLY A 23 0.67 -6.98 3.68
C GLY A 23 1.12 -8.16 4.52
N TYR A 24 0.52 -9.31 4.26
CA TYR A 24 0.92 -10.55 4.92
C TYR A 24 2.39 -10.89 4.60
N PRO A 25 3.22 -11.24 5.61
CA PRO A 25 4.64 -11.43 5.39
C PRO A 25 4.97 -12.46 4.30
N LYS A 26 5.77 -12.05 3.31
CA LYS A 26 6.26 -12.91 2.23
C LYS A 26 7.66 -13.42 2.56
N SER A 27 7.81 -14.74 2.68
CA SER A 27 9.12 -15.36 2.91
C SER A 27 9.95 -15.29 1.63
N VAL A 28 11.11 -14.64 1.72
CA VAL A 28 12.04 -14.49 0.61
C VAL A 28 13.47 -14.79 1.01
N GLU A 29 14.30 -15.11 0.02
CA GLU A 29 15.72 -15.34 0.21
C GLU A 29 16.55 -14.68 -0.89
N PHE A 30 17.60 -13.96 -0.50
CA PHE A 30 18.44 -13.20 -1.43
C PHE A 30 19.84 -12.96 -0.87
N THR A 31 20.81 -12.62 -1.73
CA THR A 31 22.15 -12.18 -1.34
C THR A 31 22.16 -10.66 -1.17
N TYR A 32 22.60 -10.18 -0.02
CA TYR A 32 22.66 -8.76 0.33
C TYR A 32 24.08 -8.30 0.58
N LYS A 33 24.47 -7.16 0.00
CA LYS A 33 25.76 -6.51 0.24
C LYS A 33 25.66 -5.50 1.38
N ASP A 34 26.38 -5.72 2.46
CA ASP A 34 26.44 -4.79 3.59
C ASP A 34 27.26 -3.51 3.28
N ARG A 35 27.40 -2.60 4.26
CA ARG A 35 28.04 -1.29 4.02
C ARG A 35 29.55 -1.44 3.81
N ASP A 36 30.13 -2.48 4.38
CA ASP A 36 31.54 -2.85 4.24
C ASP A 36 31.79 -3.68 2.96
N GLY A 37 30.74 -3.91 2.18
CA GLY A 37 30.79 -4.63 0.91
C GLY A 37 30.73 -6.15 1.05
N LYS A 38 30.56 -6.68 2.27
CA LYS A 38 30.44 -8.12 2.51
C LYS A 38 29.07 -8.60 2.05
N LYS A 39 29.09 -9.70 1.28
CA LYS A 39 27.88 -10.33 0.74
C LYS A 39 27.43 -11.45 1.65
N GLU A 40 26.19 -11.41 2.10
CA GLU A 40 25.58 -12.44 2.95
C GLU A 40 24.21 -12.86 2.41
N ARG A 41 23.93 -14.16 2.45
CA ARG A 41 22.61 -14.70 2.13
C ARG A 41 21.64 -14.39 3.27
N ARG A 42 20.48 -13.82 2.97
CA ARG A 42 19.44 -13.43 3.92
C ARG A 42 18.15 -14.20 3.63
N LYS A 43 17.49 -14.64 4.70
CA LYS A 43 16.10 -15.10 4.70
C LYS A 43 15.27 -14.10 5.48
N VAL A 44 14.26 -13.54 4.83
CA VAL A 44 13.48 -12.41 5.37
C VAL A 44 12.00 -12.66 5.13
N ASN A 45 11.17 -12.42 6.14
CA ASN A 45 9.72 -12.35 6.00
C ASN A 45 9.34 -10.88 5.77
N VAL A 46 9.23 -10.48 4.51
CA VAL A 46 8.97 -9.10 4.10
C VAL A 46 7.51 -8.75 4.35
N SER A 47 7.27 -7.73 5.17
CA SER A 47 5.93 -7.28 5.56
C SER A 47 5.59 -5.88 5.04
N LYS A 48 6.59 -5.10 4.62
CA LYS A 48 6.38 -3.77 4.02
C LYS A 48 7.39 -3.50 2.89
N VAL A 49 6.97 -2.69 1.93
CA VAL A 49 7.85 -1.99 0.99
C VAL A 49 7.80 -0.51 1.35
N LEU A 50 8.97 0.08 1.54
CA LEU A 50 9.14 1.46 1.98
C LEU A 50 9.88 2.26 0.91
N VAL A 51 9.64 3.56 0.86
CA VAL A 51 10.34 4.49 -0.02
C VAL A 51 10.86 5.69 0.77
N SER A 52 12.09 6.13 0.49
CA SER A 52 12.66 7.37 1.05
C SER A 52 12.25 8.60 0.24
N ASP A 53 12.47 9.78 0.80
CA ASP A 53 12.38 11.09 0.13
C ASP A 53 13.12 11.17 -1.21
N ARG A 54 14.25 10.45 -1.32
CA ARG A 54 15.06 10.33 -2.54
C ARG A 54 14.60 9.20 -3.48
N MET A 55 13.37 8.74 -3.37
CA MET A 55 12.78 7.64 -4.16
C MET A 55 13.53 6.30 -4.09
N ASN A 56 14.36 6.08 -3.06
CA ASN A 56 14.99 4.77 -2.87
C ASN A 56 13.99 3.79 -2.28
N VAL A 57 13.93 2.58 -2.84
CA VAL A 57 13.02 1.53 -2.39
C VAL A 57 13.72 0.57 -1.42
N TYR A 58 12.99 0.18 -0.38
CA TYR A 58 13.46 -0.70 0.68
C TYR A 58 12.44 -1.80 0.98
N LEU A 59 12.94 -3.00 1.27
CA LEU A 59 12.16 -4.08 1.85
C LEU A 59 12.29 -4.03 3.37
N TYR A 60 11.18 -4.07 4.09
CA TYR A 60 11.17 -4.16 5.55
C TYR A 60 10.52 -5.47 6.00
N GLY A 61 11.19 -6.19 6.90
CA GLY A 61 10.71 -7.47 7.37
C GLY A 61 11.58 -8.12 8.43
N TYR A 62 11.10 -9.24 8.96
CA TYR A 62 11.81 -10.01 9.98
C TYR A 62 12.95 -10.82 9.37
N CYS A 63 14.19 -10.52 9.75
CA CYS A 63 15.39 -11.20 9.29
C CYS A 63 15.71 -12.40 10.18
N GLN A 64 15.64 -13.61 9.64
CA GLN A 64 15.90 -14.84 10.40
C GLN A 64 17.34 -14.95 10.90
N ALA A 65 18.32 -14.42 10.16
CA ALA A 65 19.72 -14.49 10.56
C ALA A 65 20.05 -13.60 11.76
N ARG A 66 19.28 -12.51 11.96
CA ARG A 66 19.50 -11.55 13.05
C ARG A 66 18.43 -11.62 14.14
N GLN A 67 17.36 -12.38 13.93
CA GLN A 67 16.21 -12.50 14.82
C GLN A 67 15.58 -11.13 15.14
N ASP A 68 15.47 -10.27 14.13
CA ASP A 68 15.07 -8.88 14.29
C ASP A 68 14.49 -8.30 12.99
N TYR A 69 13.70 -7.23 13.09
CA TYR A 69 13.18 -6.49 11.95
C TYR A 69 14.26 -5.59 11.36
N ARG A 70 14.42 -5.65 10.03
CA ARG A 70 15.46 -4.88 9.32
C ARG A 70 14.93 -4.32 8.01
N THR A 71 15.53 -3.21 7.61
CA THR A 71 15.31 -2.53 6.34
C THR A 71 16.43 -2.85 5.37
N PHE A 72 16.09 -3.31 4.17
CA PHE A 72 17.01 -3.73 3.13
C PHE A 72 16.80 -2.88 1.87
N ALA A 73 17.79 -2.07 1.49
CA ALA A 73 17.72 -1.31 0.25
C ALA A 73 17.73 -2.25 -0.97
N ILE A 74 16.78 -2.09 -1.88
CA ILE A 74 16.61 -2.97 -3.05
C ILE A 74 17.88 -2.99 -3.92
N HIS A 75 18.52 -1.84 -4.14
CA HIS A 75 19.73 -1.73 -4.96
C HIS A 75 20.96 -2.47 -4.39
N ARG A 76 20.91 -2.92 -3.12
CA ARG A 76 22.00 -3.68 -2.46
C ARG A 76 21.77 -5.18 -2.49
N ILE A 77 20.68 -5.63 -3.12
CA ILE A 77 20.41 -7.03 -3.39
C ILE A 77 21.15 -7.41 -4.66
N GLU A 78 22.12 -8.31 -4.53
CA GLU A 78 23.06 -8.69 -5.59
C GLU A 78 22.64 -9.96 -6.33
N SER A 79 21.54 -10.59 -5.92
CA SER A 79 20.99 -11.79 -6.54
C SER A 79 19.54 -11.60 -6.94
N LYS A 80 18.99 -12.57 -7.66
CA LYS A 80 17.54 -12.74 -7.72
C LYS A 80 16.99 -13.02 -6.32
N ILE A 81 15.76 -12.58 -6.08
CA ILE A 81 14.97 -12.85 -4.89
C ILE A 81 14.23 -14.17 -5.11
N ARG A 82 14.47 -15.14 -4.23
CA ARG A 82 13.76 -16.41 -4.23
C ARG A 82 12.48 -16.27 -3.40
N HIS A 83 11.32 -16.50 -4.01
CA HIS A 83 10.01 -16.52 -3.36
C HIS A 83 9.18 -17.66 -3.96
N ASP A 84 8.53 -18.48 -3.13
CA ASP A 84 7.67 -19.60 -3.56
C ASP A 84 8.26 -20.47 -4.68
N LYS A 85 9.54 -20.84 -4.53
CA LYS A 85 10.35 -21.65 -5.48
C LYS A 85 10.63 -20.97 -6.83
N LYS A 86 10.23 -19.72 -7.03
CA LYS A 86 10.55 -18.89 -8.19
C LYS A 86 11.63 -17.88 -7.85
N TYR A 87 12.29 -17.35 -8.88
CA TYR A 87 13.33 -16.34 -8.77
C TYR A 87 12.92 -15.10 -9.54
N TYR A 88 12.94 -13.97 -8.87
CA TYR A 88 12.56 -12.67 -9.40
C TYR A 88 13.76 -11.73 -9.37
N TYR A 89 13.94 -10.88 -10.37
CA TYR A 89 14.78 -9.72 -10.18
C TYR A 89 14.19 -8.81 -9.09
N PRO A 90 15.00 -8.00 -8.38
CA PRO A 90 14.48 -7.20 -7.28
C PRO A 90 13.31 -6.26 -7.67
N LEU A 91 13.34 -5.70 -8.88
CA LEU A 91 12.23 -4.89 -9.42
C LEU A 91 10.98 -5.73 -9.76
N GLU A 92 11.14 -6.90 -10.37
CA GLU A 92 10.02 -7.82 -10.64
C GLU A 92 9.34 -8.28 -9.34
N PHE A 93 10.10 -8.44 -8.26
CA PHE A 93 9.52 -8.79 -6.95
C PHE A 93 8.67 -7.66 -6.38
N GLN A 94 9.07 -6.41 -6.60
CA GLN A 94 8.26 -5.24 -6.21
C GLN A 94 6.92 -5.23 -6.97
N GLU A 95 6.95 -5.46 -8.28
CA GLU A 95 5.74 -5.55 -9.11
C GLU A 95 4.82 -6.72 -8.68
N LEU A 96 5.40 -7.85 -8.28
CA LEU A 96 4.65 -8.99 -7.73
C LEU A 96 3.85 -8.62 -6.47
N LEU A 97 4.34 -7.66 -5.68
CA LEU A 97 3.64 -7.14 -4.51
C LEU A 97 2.55 -6.12 -4.87
N GLY A 98 2.42 -5.76 -6.15
CA GLY A 98 1.48 -4.75 -6.64
C GLY A 98 1.96 -3.32 -6.45
N VAL A 99 3.27 -3.11 -6.20
CA VAL A 99 3.86 -1.77 -6.07
C VAL A 99 4.28 -1.27 -7.44
N THR A 100 3.64 -0.20 -7.90
CA THR A 100 3.92 0.45 -9.17
C THR A 100 4.81 1.69 -9.00
N ASP A 101 5.42 2.16 -10.08
CA ASP A 101 6.18 3.42 -10.08
C ASP A 101 5.31 4.61 -9.65
N ALA A 102 4.03 4.60 -10.01
CA ALA A 102 3.08 5.60 -9.55
C ALA A 102 2.90 5.57 -8.03
N ASP A 103 2.93 4.41 -7.38
CA ASP A 103 2.82 4.34 -5.91
C ASP A 103 4.06 4.91 -5.23
N ILE A 104 5.24 4.70 -5.82
CA ILE A 104 6.52 5.27 -5.39
C ILE A 104 6.51 6.79 -5.54
N GLU A 105 6.06 7.30 -6.69
CA GLU A 105 5.95 8.74 -6.95
C GLU A 105 4.93 9.41 -6.02
N ASN A 106 3.74 8.82 -5.85
CA ASN A 106 2.69 9.36 -4.98
C ASN A 106 3.03 9.31 -3.49
N ALA A 107 4.00 8.50 -3.07
CA ALA A 107 4.48 8.51 -1.69
C ALA A 107 5.10 9.86 -1.28
N TRP A 108 5.49 10.68 -2.26
CA TRP A 108 6.07 12.02 -2.07
C TRP A 108 5.38 13.11 -2.90
N GLY A 109 4.67 12.74 -3.96
CA GLY A 109 3.76 13.62 -4.68
C GLY A 109 2.44 13.72 -3.94
N GLY A 110 2.32 14.74 -3.09
CA GLY A 110 1.13 15.01 -2.29
C GLY A 110 1.29 16.29 -1.48
N TRP A 111 0.20 16.73 -0.86
CA TRP A 111 0.20 17.86 0.06
C TRP A 111 -0.30 17.38 1.42
N ILE A 112 0.02 18.12 2.48
CA ILE A 112 -0.56 17.89 3.80
C ILE A 112 -1.68 18.91 4.00
N ASP A 113 -2.88 18.42 4.27
CA ASP A 113 -4.04 19.25 4.58
C ASP A 113 -3.89 19.94 5.94
N SER A 114 -4.73 20.94 6.17
CA SER A 114 -4.72 21.71 7.42
C SER A 114 -4.95 20.88 8.69
N ASP A 115 -5.51 19.67 8.57
CA ASP A 115 -5.75 18.73 9.66
C ASP A 115 -4.58 17.74 9.89
N GLY A 116 -3.52 17.81 9.08
CA GLY A 116 -2.37 16.90 9.14
C GLY A 116 -2.52 15.62 8.31
N THR A 117 -3.60 15.46 7.56
CA THR A 117 -3.82 14.33 6.66
C THR A 117 -2.94 14.47 5.41
N PHE A 118 -2.21 13.41 5.05
CA PHE A 118 -1.44 13.37 3.80
C PHE A 118 -2.36 12.95 2.64
N ILE A 119 -2.53 13.83 1.65
CA ILE A 119 -3.27 13.54 0.42
C ILE A 119 -2.27 13.31 -0.71
N PRO A 120 -2.19 12.09 -1.27
CA PRO A 120 -1.39 11.84 -2.45
C PRO A 120 -2.02 12.54 -3.68
N PHE A 121 -1.18 13.00 -4.61
CA PHE A 121 -1.59 13.75 -5.80
C PHE A 121 -2.59 12.99 -6.68
N LYS A 122 -2.54 11.65 -6.68
CA LYS A 122 -3.49 10.81 -7.41
C LYS A 122 -4.91 10.84 -6.84
N ASP A 123 -5.07 11.12 -5.54
CA ASP A 123 -6.38 11.19 -4.90
C ASP A 123 -6.99 12.60 -4.91
N SER A 124 -6.19 13.65 -5.15
CA SER A 124 -6.70 15.04 -5.26
C SER A 124 -7.64 15.26 -6.45
N ALA A 125 -7.64 14.35 -7.44
CA ALA A 125 -8.56 14.42 -8.58
C ALA A 125 -9.95 13.80 -8.31
N ARG A 126 -10.16 13.11 -7.18
CA ARG A 126 -11.45 12.46 -6.87
C ARG A 126 -12.45 13.34 -6.10
N GLU A 127 -12.01 14.48 -5.57
CA GLU A 127 -12.87 15.40 -4.81
C GLU A 127 -13.29 16.67 -5.57
N ALA A 128 -13.16 16.68 -6.90
CA ALA A 128 -13.95 17.62 -7.71
C ALA A 128 -15.40 17.12 -7.75
N SER A 129 -16.13 17.34 -6.65
CA SER A 129 -17.59 17.24 -6.59
C SER A 129 -18.17 17.95 -7.81
N PRO A 130 -19.05 17.32 -8.63
CA PRO A 130 -19.74 18.08 -9.66
C PRO A 130 -20.53 19.19 -8.96
N ALA A 131 -20.29 20.42 -9.38
CA ALA A 131 -21.03 21.59 -8.91
C ALA A 131 -22.55 21.31 -9.01
N PRO A 132 -23.37 21.72 -8.02
CA PRO A 132 -24.81 21.63 -8.16
C PRO A 132 -25.21 22.56 -9.32
N THR A 133 -25.63 21.98 -10.44
CA THR A 133 -26.24 22.73 -11.53
C THR A 133 -27.64 23.14 -11.10
N GLU A 134 -27.75 24.30 -10.45
CA GLU A 134 -29.03 25.01 -10.36
C GLU A 134 -29.31 25.80 -11.65
N GLY A 135 -30.56 25.68 -12.10
CA GLY A 135 -31.10 26.28 -13.33
C GLY A 135 -31.08 25.25 -14.46
N TRP A 136 -32.20 24.80 -15.01
CA TRP A 136 -33.30 25.64 -15.52
C TRP A 136 -34.68 25.07 -15.14
N LYS A 137 -35.63 25.98 -14.85
CA LYS A 137 -37.07 25.68 -14.82
C LYS A 137 -37.68 25.98 -16.19
N ALA A 138 -38.46 25.02 -16.71
CA ALA A 138 -39.71 25.19 -17.46
C ALA A 138 -40.43 23.82 -17.45
N ALA A 139 -41.56 23.67 -16.74
CA ALA A 139 -42.93 23.61 -17.30
C ALA A 139 -43.11 22.46 -18.31
N ASP A 140 -44.04 21.50 -18.21
CA ASP A 140 -45.40 21.53 -17.69
C ASP A 140 -46.01 20.11 -17.58
N SER A 141 -46.95 19.96 -16.64
CA SER A 141 -48.29 19.33 -16.78
C SER A 141 -48.47 17.96 -17.50
N LYS A 142 -48.87 16.93 -16.74
CA LYS A 142 -50.23 16.31 -16.77
C LYS A 142 -50.32 14.97 -15.99
N SER A 143 -51.06 15.02 -14.89
CA SER A 143 -52.12 14.14 -14.38
C SER A 143 -52.30 12.68 -14.85
N GLY A 144 -52.50 11.77 -13.87
CA GLY A 144 -53.21 10.48 -13.99
C GLY A 144 -52.66 9.41 -13.03
N CYS A 145 -53.11 9.33 -11.76
CA CYS A 145 -54.24 8.53 -11.23
C CYS A 145 -53.97 7.01 -11.03
N LEU A 146 -54.30 6.54 -9.81
CA LEU A 146 -54.62 5.16 -9.35
C LEU A 146 -53.45 4.17 -9.17
N GLY A 147 -53.28 3.40 -8.09
CA GLY A 147 -54.01 3.18 -6.82
C GLY A 147 -53.02 2.60 -5.77
N MET A 148 -53.12 2.92 -4.48
CA MET A 148 -53.92 2.27 -3.43
C MET A 148 -53.62 0.78 -3.16
N ALA A 149 -53.19 0.54 -1.90
CA ALA A 149 -53.30 -0.68 -1.08
C ALA A 149 -52.34 -1.86 -1.41
N ALA A 150 -51.84 -2.70 -0.50
CA ALA A 150 -51.97 -2.94 0.96
C ALA A 150 -50.69 -3.70 1.38
N LEU A 151 -50.02 -3.40 2.50
CA LEU A 151 -50.17 -3.96 3.85
C LEU A 151 -50.14 -5.51 3.95
N LEU A 152 -49.33 -6.00 4.92
CA LEU A 152 -49.37 -7.31 5.62
C LEU A 152 -48.72 -8.50 4.86
N LEU A 153 -47.90 -9.42 5.40
CA LEU A 153 -47.46 -9.86 6.75
C LEU A 153 -46.23 -10.78 6.57
N LEU A 154 -45.20 -10.66 7.41
CA LEU A 154 -44.43 -11.83 7.93
C LEU A 154 -45.28 -12.46 9.06
N PRO A 155 -45.14 -13.74 9.52
CA PRO A 155 -43.88 -14.48 9.75
C PRO A 155 -43.99 -16.04 9.65
N PHE A 156 -43.02 -16.75 10.25
CA PHE A 156 -42.95 -18.18 10.65
C PHE A 156 -42.29 -19.16 9.64
N VAL A 157 -41.04 -19.60 9.91
CA VAL A 157 -40.59 -20.74 10.76
C VAL A 157 -40.81 -22.09 10.06
N LEU A 158 -39.74 -22.86 9.82
CA LEU A 158 -39.55 -24.22 10.40
C LEU A 158 -38.17 -24.85 10.07
N VAL A 159 -37.54 -25.27 11.16
CA VAL A 159 -36.46 -26.24 11.40
C VAL A 159 -36.59 -27.52 10.51
N ILE A 160 -35.51 -28.21 10.11
CA ILE A 160 -35.07 -29.50 10.68
C ILE A 160 -33.69 -29.92 10.13
N LEU A 161 -32.82 -30.33 11.05
CA LEU A 161 -31.56 -31.06 10.89
C LEU A 161 -31.74 -32.40 10.14
N TRP A 162 -30.72 -32.82 9.39
CA TRP A 162 -30.48 -34.25 9.16
C TRP A 162 -29.01 -34.60 9.43
N ALA A 163 -28.81 -35.52 10.36
CA ALA A 163 -27.53 -36.13 10.70
C ALA A 163 -27.28 -37.31 9.75
N GLY A 164 -26.10 -37.37 9.15
CA GLY A 164 -25.65 -38.52 8.36
C GLY A 164 -24.86 -39.49 9.23
N ALA A 165 -25.24 -40.76 9.14
CA ALA A 165 -24.44 -41.93 9.53
C ALA A 165 -23.81 -42.54 8.27
#